data_AF-A0A235IY89-F1
#
_entry.id   AF-A0A235IY89-F1
#
_cell.length_a   1.000
_cell.length_b   1.000
_cell.length_c   1.000
_cell.angle_alpha   90.00
_cell.angle_beta   90.00
_cell.angle_gamma   90.00
#
_symmetry.space_group_name_H-M   'P 1'
#
loop_
_entity.id
_entity.type
_entity.pdbx_description
1 polymer ?
#
loop_
_entity_poly.entity_id
_entity_poly.type
_entity_poly.pdbx_seq_one_letter_code
_entity_poly.pdbx_strand_id
1 'polypeptide(L)'
;MKSQWECFLQNLGIWEGSFTNFSPQGTLLNDTSSRLSLESLNNNQTVRLTLSRSGKNDVIREFSSVGGGLLFFENGSFSEGLIQLGPFSEFGGELAFVRENRRLRLVQLFDKNGHLNGLTLIREHLAGTPAAERPPLEINDLLGEWQGQAVTIYRDLRSPNIYSTTLKIQLDDAGRLIQSTSFGERTITSTATIKGSIVLFDQDPEKQVQVLLLPDGASATSPLKVQLRQPLFLEAGWLIQPNLRQRMIRSYNEKGEWVSLTLVTEEKL
;
A
#
# COMPACT_ATOMS: atom_id res chain seq x y z
N MET A 1 9.79 5.86 -21.21
CA MET A 1 9.42 5.09 -20.01
C MET A 1 10.67 4.95 -19.18
N LYS A 2 10.60 5.30 -17.89
CA LYS A 2 11.77 5.20 -16.98
C LYS A 2 12.11 3.72 -16.74
N SER A 3 13.38 3.41 -16.62
CA SER A 3 13.85 2.13 -16.06
C SER A 3 13.50 2.03 -14.57
N GLN A 4 13.46 0.80 -14.03
CA GLN A 4 13.20 0.60 -12.60
C GLN A 4 14.21 1.33 -11.71
N TRP A 5 15.46 1.45 -12.15
CA TRP A 5 16.47 2.23 -11.44
C TRP A 5 16.14 3.73 -11.45
N GLU A 6 15.78 4.30 -12.58
CA GLU A 6 15.36 5.72 -12.66
C GLU A 6 14.08 6.02 -11.88
N CYS A 7 13.15 5.06 -11.79
CA CYS A 7 11.98 5.15 -10.92
C CYS A 7 12.40 5.15 -9.43
N PHE A 8 13.32 4.26 -9.03
CA PHE A 8 13.86 4.25 -7.68
C PHE A 8 14.54 5.58 -7.31
N LEU A 9 15.32 6.17 -8.23
CA LEU A 9 15.98 7.46 -8.04
C LEU A 9 15.00 8.63 -7.80
N GLN A 10 13.71 8.49 -8.10
CA GLN A 10 12.71 9.50 -7.71
C GLN A 10 12.55 9.63 -6.18
N ASN A 11 13.06 8.67 -5.40
CA ASN A 11 13.01 8.68 -3.94
C ASN A 11 14.22 9.34 -3.27
N LEU A 12 15.22 9.82 -4.03
CA LEU A 12 16.38 10.51 -3.47
C LEU A 12 15.94 11.72 -2.63
N GLY A 13 16.66 11.96 -1.54
CA GLY A 13 16.34 13.02 -0.59
C GLY A 13 16.35 12.54 0.85
N ILE A 14 16.02 13.46 1.75
CA ILE A 14 15.96 13.20 3.19
C ILE A 14 14.49 13.20 3.58
N TRP A 15 14.02 12.07 4.09
CA TRP A 15 12.65 11.83 4.48
C TRP A 15 12.55 11.76 6.00
N GLU A 16 11.80 12.67 6.59
CA GLU A 16 11.57 12.78 8.03
C GLU A 16 10.15 12.33 8.37
N GLY A 17 9.97 11.70 9.51
CA GLY A 17 8.67 11.13 9.86
C GLY A 17 8.71 10.18 11.05
N SER A 18 7.87 9.17 11.02
CA SER A 18 7.87 8.11 12.02
C SER A 18 7.48 6.75 11.44
N PHE A 19 7.91 5.70 12.13
CA PHE A 19 7.46 4.32 11.94
C PHE A 19 6.46 4.01 13.05
N THR A 20 5.19 3.84 12.69
CA THR A 20 4.10 3.65 13.64
C THR A 20 3.52 2.24 13.50
N ASN A 21 3.58 1.46 14.58
CA ASN A 21 3.07 0.10 14.61
C ASN A 21 1.63 0.08 15.09
N PHE A 22 0.78 -0.66 14.39
CA PHE A 22 -0.63 -0.86 14.70
C PHE A 22 -0.95 -2.34 14.91
N SER A 23 -1.88 -2.62 15.83
CA SER A 23 -2.53 -3.91 15.90
C SER A 23 -3.40 -4.16 14.66
N PRO A 24 -3.82 -5.41 14.39
CA PRO A 24 -4.77 -5.72 13.32
C PRO A 24 -6.13 -5.01 13.46
N GLN A 25 -6.44 -4.45 14.64
CA GLN A 25 -7.64 -3.67 14.93
C GLN A 25 -7.43 -2.15 14.81
N GLY A 26 -6.24 -1.69 14.41
CA GLY A 26 -5.92 -0.27 14.27
C GLY A 26 -5.58 0.45 15.57
N THR A 27 -5.27 -0.29 16.64
CA THR A 27 -4.74 0.31 17.86
C THR A 27 -3.28 0.67 17.68
N LEU A 28 -2.89 1.91 17.94
CA LEU A 28 -1.48 2.33 17.94
C LEU A 28 -0.74 1.63 19.09
N LEU A 29 0.34 0.92 18.76
CA LEU A 29 1.16 0.17 19.72
C LEU A 29 2.46 0.90 20.05
N ASN A 30 3.10 1.46 19.04
CA ASN A 30 4.36 2.20 19.18
C ASN A 30 4.53 3.19 18.04
N ASP A 31 5.18 4.32 18.32
CA ASP A 31 5.64 5.28 17.32
C ASP A 31 7.11 5.58 17.56
N THR A 32 7.93 5.46 16.51
CA THR A 32 9.36 5.77 16.56
C THR A 32 9.69 6.81 15.49
N SER A 33 10.11 8.01 15.89
CA SER A 33 10.56 9.04 14.95
C SER A 33 11.76 8.56 14.12
N SER A 34 11.82 9.00 12.87
CA SER A 34 12.79 8.53 11.89
C SER A 34 13.27 9.62 10.95
N ARG A 35 14.51 9.47 10.49
CA ARG A 35 15.12 10.22 9.39
C ARG A 35 15.78 9.23 8.44
N LEU A 36 15.35 9.21 7.18
CA LEU A 36 15.83 8.33 6.13
C LEU A 36 16.45 9.17 5.02
N SER A 37 17.76 9.06 4.84
CA SER A 37 18.47 9.67 3.71
C SER A 37 18.64 8.65 2.58
N LEU A 38 18.30 9.04 1.36
CA LEU A 38 18.66 8.34 0.13
C LEU A 38 19.57 9.28 -0.68
N GLU A 39 20.86 9.00 -0.66
CA GLU A 39 21.88 9.79 -1.36
C GLU A 39 22.41 9.04 -2.57
N SER A 40 22.58 9.76 -3.68
CA SER A 40 23.20 9.24 -4.88
C SER A 40 24.72 9.40 -4.81
N LEU A 41 25.43 8.36 -5.23
CA LEU A 41 26.87 8.29 -5.32
C LEU A 41 27.25 7.86 -6.75
N ASN A 42 28.49 8.14 -7.15
CA ASN A 42 29.08 7.66 -8.41
C ASN A 42 28.19 7.96 -9.64
N ASN A 43 27.73 9.21 -9.78
CA ASN A 43 26.86 9.63 -10.87
C ASN A 43 25.57 8.78 -11.01
N ASN A 44 24.82 8.62 -9.90
CA ASN A 44 23.58 7.85 -9.83
C ASN A 44 23.73 6.34 -10.08
N GLN A 45 24.93 5.78 -10.02
CA GLN A 45 25.14 4.33 -10.14
C GLN A 45 25.02 3.59 -8.80
N THR A 46 25.08 4.33 -7.70
CA THR A 46 24.92 3.77 -6.36
C THR A 46 24.03 4.69 -5.55
N VAL A 47 23.13 4.11 -4.75
CA VAL A 47 22.35 4.84 -3.77
C VAL A 47 22.68 4.31 -2.39
N ARG A 48 23.06 5.20 -1.47
CA ARG A 48 23.17 4.87 -0.06
C ARG A 48 21.91 5.29 0.68
N LEU A 49 21.33 4.33 1.39
CA LEU A 49 20.26 4.53 2.37
C LEU A 49 20.89 4.61 3.75
N THR A 50 20.57 5.66 4.50
CA THR A 50 20.88 5.79 5.93
C THR A 50 19.58 6.05 6.68
N LEU A 51 19.15 5.10 7.51
CA LEU A 51 17.95 5.21 8.33
C LEU A 51 18.32 5.33 9.80
N SER A 52 18.05 6.49 10.37
CA SER A 52 18.14 6.77 11.81
C SER A 52 16.75 6.72 12.42
N ARG A 53 16.62 6.05 13.57
CA ARG A 53 15.36 5.94 14.33
C ARG A 53 15.64 6.20 15.80
N SER A 54 14.76 6.94 16.47
CA SER A 54 14.95 7.29 17.88
C SER A 54 15.16 6.04 18.76
N GLY A 55 16.22 6.04 19.57
CA GLY A 55 16.59 4.94 20.45
C GLY A 55 17.05 3.65 19.74
N LYS A 56 17.40 3.71 18.45
CA LYS A 56 17.91 2.56 17.68
C LYS A 56 19.19 2.93 16.96
N ASN A 57 20.03 1.93 16.68
CA ASN A 57 21.21 2.10 15.84
C ASN A 57 20.81 2.42 14.39
N ASP A 58 21.65 3.20 13.71
CA ASP A 58 21.49 3.50 12.30
C ASP A 58 21.58 2.24 11.44
N VAL A 59 20.77 2.21 10.39
CA VAL A 59 20.80 1.18 9.35
C VAL A 59 21.34 1.81 8.08
N ILE A 60 22.45 1.29 7.59
CA ILE A 60 23.09 1.76 6.34
C ILE A 60 23.02 0.62 5.31
N ARG A 61 22.54 0.93 4.10
CA ARG A 61 22.49 0.00 2.96
C ARG A 61 22.95 0.72 1.70
N GLU A 62 23.63 0.01 0.82
CA GLU A 62 23.97 0.51 -0.51
C GLU A 62 23.32 -0.35 -1.59
N PHE A 63 22.82 0.31 -2.62
CA PHE A 63 22.16 -0.30 -3.77
C PHE A 63 22.90 0.09 -5.03
N SER A 64 23.20 -0.89 -5.89
CA SER A 64 23.71 -0.68 -7.26
C SER A 64 22.74 -1.20 -8.33
N SER A 65 21.63 -1.81 -7.89
CA SER A 65 20.52 -2.24 -8.73
C SER A 65 19.25 -2.36 -7.88
N VAL A 66 18.10 -2.43 -8.54
CA VAL A 66 16.81 -2.80 -7.94
C VAL A 66 16.24 -4.01 -8.66
N GLY A 67 15.50 -4.85 -7.93
CA GLY A 67 14.90 -6.06 -8.47
C GLY A 67 14.45 -7.00 -7.36
N GLY A 68 14.23 -8.26 -7.72
CA GLY A 68 13.77 -9.27 -6.79
C GLY A 68 12.34 -9.02 -6.32
N GLY A 69 12.19 -8.57 -5.07
CA GLY A 69 10.91 -8.29 -4.40
C GLY A 69 10.36 -6.88 -4.63
N LEU A 70 11.11 -6.02 -5.35
CA LEU A 70 10.80 -4.61 -5.60
C LEU A 70 10.29 -4.35 -7.02
N LEU A 71 9.25 -3.51 -7.14
CA LEU A 71 8.79 -2.90 -8.39
C LEU A 71 8.36 -1.45 -8.11
N PHE A 72 8.70 -0.56 -9.04
CA PHE A 72 8.49 0.88 -8.96
C PHE A 72 7.63 1.40 -10.13
N PHE A 73 6.73 2.33 -9.82
CA PHE A 73 6.05 3.20 -10.78
C PHE A 73 6.90 4.42 -11.10
N GLU A 74 6.60 5.12 -12.20
CA GLU A 74 7.43 6.21 -12.70
C GLU A 74 7.60 7.40 -11.74
N ASN A 75 6.65 7.61 -10.82
CA ASN A 75 6.73 8.66 -9.79
C ASN A 75 7.56 8.25 -8.56
N GLY A 76 8.12 7.04 -8.53
CA GLY A 76 8.86 6.50 -7.40
C GLY A 76 8.01 5.72 -6.39
N SER A 77 6.69 5.66 -6.54
CA SER A 77 5.85 4.76 -5.73
C SER A 77 6.25 3.31 -5.98
N PHE A 78 6.22 2.45 -4.96
CA PHE A 78 6.77 1.11 -5.07
C PHE A 78 6.11 0.11 -4.12
N SER A 79 6.43 -1.16 -4.34
CA SER A 79 6.14 -2.22 -3.37
C SER A 79 7.36 -3.10 -3.17
N GLU A 80 7.63 -3.45 -1.91
CA GLU A 80 8.63 -4.42 -1.50
C GLU A 80 7.94 -5.62 -0.85
N GLY A 81 8.41 -6.84 -1.09
CA GLY A 81 7.88 -8.02 -0.41
C GLY A 81 8.43 -9.32 -0.96
N LEU A 82 7.98 -10.44 -0.39
CA LEU A 82 8.42 -11.75 -0.84
C LEU A 82 7.98 -12.01 -2.29
N ILE A 83 8.84 -12.69 -3.04
CA ILE A 83 8.56 -13.13 -4.41
C ILE A 83 7.66 -14.37 -4.40
N GLN A 84 7.82 -15.23 -3.40
CA GLN A 84 7.17 -16.53 -3.30
C GLN A 84 6.64 -16.71 -1.88
N LEU A 85 5.38 -17.09 -1.76
CA LEU A 85 4.81 -17.54 -0.48
C LEU A 85 5.32 -18.94 -0.17
N GLY A 86 5.80 -19.14 1.06
CA GLY A 86 6.25 -20.43 1.57
C GLY A 86 5.28 -21.01 2.60
N PRO A 87 5.15 -22.35 2.70
CA PRO A 87 4.45 -22.98 3.83
C PRO A 87 5.09 -22.55 5.16
N PHE A 88 4.27 -22.22 6.16
CA PHE A 88 4.70 -21.86 7.52
C PHE A 88 5.67 -20.66 7.62
N SER A 89 5.75 -19.86 6.56
CA SER A 89 6.50 -18.60 6.56
C SER A 89 5.60 -17.45 6.99
N GLU A 90 6.16 -16.51 7.76
CA GLU A 90 5.53 -15.21 7.92
C GLU A 90 5.44 -14.55 6.54
N PHE A 91 4.32 -13.87 6.30
CA PHE A 91 4.06 -13.23 5.03
C PHE A 91 3.85 -11.74 5.25
N GLY A 92 4.25 -10.94 4.28
CA GLY A 92 3.98 -9.51 4.31
C GLY A 92 4.50 -8.81 3.08
N GLY A 93 4.19 -7.53 3.04
CA GLY A 93 4.64 -6.66 1.98
C GLY A 93 4.43 -5.21 2.36
N GLU A 94 5.25 -4.37 1.75
CA GLU A 94 5.17 -2.92 1.82
C GLU A 94 4.53 -2.38 0.54
N LEU A 95 3.64 -1.41 0.71
CA LEU A 95 3.02 -0.62 -0.34
C LEU A 95 3.33 0.86 -0.05
N ALA A 96 4.12 1.48 -0.93
CA ALA A 96 4.70 2.79 -0.71
C ALA A 96 4.24 3.79 -1.77
N PHE A 97 3.42 4.75 -1.36
CA PHE A 97 2.95 5.85 -2.17
C PHE A 97 3.92 7.03 -2.09
N VAL A 98 4.17 7.68 -3.22
CA VAL A 98 4.96 8.91 -3.32
C VAL A 98 4.09 9.99 -3.96
N ARG A 99 3.92 11.11 -3.26
CA ARG A 99 3.20 12.28 -3.77
C ARG A 99 3.88 13.56 -3.29
N GLU A 100 4.39 14.33 -4.25
CA GLU A 100 5.01 15.64 -3.98
C GLU A 100 6.07 15.52 -2.87
N ASN A 101 5.92 16.24 -1.76
CA ASN A 101 6.85 16.23 -0.64
C ASN A 101 6.55 15.13 0.39
N ARG A 102 5.64 14.19 0.11
CA ARG A 102 5.15 13.18 1.05
C ARG A 102 5.36 11.76 0.53
N ARG A 103 5.60 10.84 1.48
CA ARG A 103 5.41 9.41 1.27
C ARG A 103 4.50 8.84 2.35
N LEU A 104 3.69 7.88 1.94
CA LEU A 104 2.93 7.04 2.84
C LEU A 104 3.30 5.60 2.50
N ARG A 105 3.94 4.90 3.44
CA ARG A 105 4.33 3.51 3.26
C ARG A 105 3.63 2.65 4.29
N LEU A 106 3.05 1.55 3.83
CA LEU A 106 2.24 0.69 4.67
C LEU A 106 2.74 -0.75 4.53
N VAL A 107 3.21 -1.30 5.64
CA VAL A 107 3.61 -2.69 5.77
C VAL A 107 2.47 -3.48 6.39
N GLN A 108 2.08 -4.59 5.77
CA GLN A 108 1.20 -5.58 6.37
C GLN A 108 2.00 -6.83 6.72
N LEU A 109 1.84 -7.35 7.94
CA LEU A 109 2.52 -8.56 8.43
C LEU A 109 1.50 -9.60 8.86
N PHE A 110 1.66 -10.83 8.37
CA PHE A 110 0.82 -11.99 8.64
C PHE A 110 1.61 -13.05 9.40
N ASP A 111 0.95 -13.67 10.37
CA ASP A 111 1.50 -14.78 11.14
C ASP A 111 1.60 -16.07 10.30
N LYS A 112 2.21 -17.10 10.89
CA LYS A 112 2.36 -18.43 10.26
C LYS A 112 1.03 -19.15 10.03
N ASN A 113 -0.07 -18.68 10.63
CA ASN A 113 -1.42 -19.20 10.42
C ASN A 113 -2.17 -18.45 9.31
N GLY A 114 -1.53 -17.43 8.71
CA GLY A 114 -2.09 -16.63 7.63
C GLY A 114 -3.01 -15.51 8.10
N HIS A 115 -3.03 -15.15 9.38
CA HIS A 115 -3.83 -14.03 9.88
C HIS A 115 -2.99 -12.76 9.98
N LEU A 116 -3.62 -11.60 9.76
CA LEU A 116 -2.96 -10.31 9.96
C LEU A 116 -2.49 -10.21 11.42
N ASN A 117 -1.19 -10.02 11.61
CA ASN A 117 -0.54 -9.93 12.91
C ASN A 117 -0.27 -8.48 13.33
N GLY A 118 0.03 -7.61 12.37
CA GLY A 118 0.27 -6.20 12.62
C GLY A 118 0.52 -5.41 11.36
N LEU A 119 0.54 -4.08 11.52
CA LEU A 119 0.84 -3.15 10.44
C LEU A 119 1.90 -2.15 10.88
N THR A 120 2.68 -1.65 9.93
CA THR A 120 3.56 -0.50 10.14
C THR A 120 3.19 0.58 9.14
N LEU A 121 2.70 1.71 9.63
CA LEU A 121 2.45 2.90 8.85
C LEU A 121 3.64 3.84 8.99
N ILE A 122 4.22 4.22 7.87
CA ILE A 122 5.41 5.06 7.81
C ILE A 122 5.03 6.34 7.05
N ARG A 123 4.91 7.42 7.81
CA ARG A 123 4.44 8.73 7.33
C ARG A 123 5.64 9.63 7.22
N GLU A 124 6.05 9.92 6.00
CA GLU A 124 7.27 10.67 5.73
C GLU A 124 6.97 11.95 4.94
N HIS A 125 7.80 12.96 5.16
CA HIS A 125 7.85 14.20 4.40
C HIS A 125 9.30 14.57 4.11
N LEU A 126 9.55 15.32 3.04
CA LEU A 126 10.89 15.82 2.73
C LEU A 126 11.36 16.79 3.82
N ALA A 127 12.61 16.66 4.26
CA ALA A 127 13.22 17.56 5.23
C ALA A 127 13.11 19.02 4.77
N GLY A 128 12.71 19.91 5.68
CA GLY A 128 12.49 21.33 5.36
C GLY A 128 11.16 21.63 4.65
N THR A 129 10.28 20.64 4.47
CA THR A 129 8.92 20.83 3.95
C THR A 129 7.86 20.53 5.02
N PRO A 130 6.60 21.00 4.88
CA PRO A 130 5.56 20.69 5.85
C PRO A 130 5.21 19.20 5.90
N ALA A 131 5.02 18.66 7.11
CA ALA A 131 4.54 17.29 7.29
C ALA A 131 3.16 17.05 6.66
N ALA A 132 2.30 18.09 6.62
CA ALA A 132 1.01 18.10 5.94
C ALA A 132 0.20 16.79 6.13
N GLU A 133 0.09 16.31 7.37
CA GLU A 133 -0.59 15.05 7.67
C GLU A 133 -2.09 15.16 7.39
N ARG A 134 -2.67 14.10 6.82
CA ARG A 134 -4.09 14.03 6.52
C ARG A 134 -4.87 13.61 7.77
N PRO A 135 -6.16 13.98 7.86
CA PRO A 135 -7.03 13.44 8.90
C PRO A 135 -7.01 11.90 8.92
N PRO A 136 -7.28 11.27 10.08
CA PRO A 136 -7.63 9.85 10.11
C PRO A 136 -8.77 9.56 9.14
N LEU A 137 -8.66 8.45 8.41
CA LEU A 137 -9.64 8.10 7.40
C LEU A 137 -10.95 7.66 8.05
N GLU A 138 -12.07 8.21 7.60
CA GLU A 138 -13.41 7.83 8.02
C GLU A 138 -14.21 7.26 6.84
N ILE A 139 -15.25 6.46 7.13
CA ILE A 139 -16.11 5.90 6.08
C ILE A 139 -16.75 6.99 5.22
N ASN A 140 -17.18 8.08 5.86
CA ASN A 140 -17.85 9.19 5.19
C ASN A 140 -16.96 9.87 4.14
N ASP A 141 -15.64 9.84 4.30
CA ASP A 141 -14.71 10.39 3.32
C ASP A 141 -14.77 9.60 2.00
N LEU A 142 -15.03 8.30 2.09
CA LEU A 142 -15.04 7.36 0.97
C LEU A 142 -16.41 7.21 0.29
N LEU A 143 -17.50 7.55 0.97
CA LEU A 143 -18.86 7.45 0.40
C LEU A 143 -18.99 8.30 -0.86
N GLY A 144 -19.61 7.73 -1.90
CA GLY A 144 -19.81 8.36 -3.19
C GLY A 144 -19.29 7.52 -4.35
N GLU A 145 -19.10 8.18 -5.49
CA GLU A 145 -18.55 7.56 -6.68
C GLU A 145 -17.15 8.12 -6.96
N TRP A 146 -16.28 7.23 -7.40
CA TRP A 146 -14.89 7.51 -7.72
C TRP A 146 -14.60 6.97 -9.12
N GLN A 147 -13.86 7.73 -9.91
CA GLN A 147 -13.48 7.33 -11.26
C GLN A 147 -12.01 7.63 -11.49
N GLY A 148 -11.32 6.74 -12.23
CA GLY A 148 -9.91 6.92 -12.47
C GLY A 148 -9.30 5.92 -13.42
N GLN A 149 -7.99 5.72 -13.23
CA GLN A 149 -7.19 4.81 -14.03
C GLN A 149 -6.29 3.96 -13.13
N ALA A 150 -6.04 2.73 -13.58
CA ALA A 150 -5.09 1.81 -12.99
C ALA A 150 -3.97 1.51 -13.97
N VAL A 151 -2.74 1.47 -13.46
CA VAL A 151 -1.56 0.98 -14.18
C VAL A 151 -1.07 -0.28 -13.49
N THR A 152 -0.97 -1.38 -14.24
CA THR A 152 -0.41 -2.65 -13.76
C THR A 152 0.95 -2.90 -14.42
N ILE A 153 1.97 -3.10 -13.59
CA ILE A 153 3.33 -3.45 -13.99
C ILE A 153 3.69 -4.87 -13.54
N TYR A 154 4.65 -5.48 -14.23
CA TYR A 154 4.99 -6.89 -14.11
C TYR A 154 6.46 -7.11 -13.82
N ARG A 155 6.77 -8.24 -13.17
CA ARG A 155 8.14 -8.58 -12.77
C ARG A 155 9.07 -8.92 -13.94
N ASP A 156 8.50 -9.43 -15.02
CA ASP A 156 9.22 -9.69 -16.27
C ASP A 156 9.42 -8.42 -17.11
N LEU A 157 8.98 -7.26 -16.60
CA LEU A 157 9.10 -5.95 -17.24
C LEU A 157 8.45 -5.87 -18.62
N ARG A 158 7.46 -6.73 -18.90
CA ARG A 158 6.60 -6.56 -20.09
C ARG A 158 5.87 -5.22 -20.02
N SER A 159 5.36 -4.75 -21.16
CA SER A 159 4.62 -3.50 -21.25
C SER A 159 3.49 -3.41 -20.21
N PRO A 160 3.37 -2.28 -19.49
CA PRO A 160 2.30 -2.08 -18.52
C PRO A 160 0.93 -2.17 -19.17
N ASN A 161 -0.06 -2.63 -18.40
CA ASN A 161 -1.45 -2.49 -18.80
C ASN A 161 -2.11 -1.30 -18.09
N ILE A 162 -3.00 -0.63 -18.82
CA ILE A 162 -3.74 0.55 -18.34
C ILE A 162 -5.23 0.28 -18.53
N TYR A 163 -6.02 0.52 -17.49
CA TYR A 163 -7.47 0.34 -17.54
C TYR A 163 -8.19 1.43 -16.75
N SER A 164 -9.41 1.76 -17.17
CA SER A 164 -10.30 2.62 -16.39
C SER A 164 -10.78 1.91 -15.13
N THR A 165 -10.99 2.68 -14.06
CA THR A 165 -11.59 2.19 -12.82
C THR A 165 -12.79 3.03 -12.43
N THR A 166 -13.75 2.35 -11.80
CA THR A 166 -14.88 2.99 -11.11
C THR A 166 -15.04 2.32 -9.75
N LEU A 167 -15.26 3.12 -8.72
CA LEU A 167 -15.53 2.64 -7.37
C LEU A 167 -16.74 3.39 -6.83
N LYS A 168 -17.79 2.65 -6.47
CA LYS A 168 -18.98 3.19 -5.80
C LYS A 168 -19.05 2.63 -4.39
N ILE A 169 -19.19 3.51 -3.41
CA ILE A 169 -19.31 3.15 -1.99
C ILE A 169 -20.53 3.86 -1.43
N GLN A 170 -21.49 3.09 -0.92
CA GLN A 170 -22.73 3.61 -0.36
C GLN A 170 -23.09 2.84 0.92
N LEU A 171 -23.99 3.41 1.71
CA LEU A 171 -24.62 2.69 2.82
C LEU A 171 -26.01 2.22 2.39
N ASP A 172 -26.38 1.01 2.78
CA ASP A 172 -27.77 0.54 2.66
C ASP A 172 -28.63 1.04 3.83
N ASP A 173 -29.94 0.77 3.77
CA ASP A 173 -30.89 1.18 4.80
C ASP A 173 -30.60 0.58 6.19
N ALA A 174 -29.82 -0.51 6.25
CA ALA A 174 -29.39 -1.16 7.48
C ALA A 174 -28.02 -0.65 7.97
N GLY A 175 -27.42 0.34 7.32
CA GLY A 175 -26.10 0.88 7.65
C GLY A 175 -24.93 0.00 7.25
N ARG A 176 -25.14 -1.01 6.39
CA ARG A 176 -24.06 -1.84 5.82
C ARG A 176 -23.43 -1.11 4.63
N LEU A 177 -22.14 -1.32 4.43
CA LEU A 177 -21.41 -0.75 3.31
C LEU A 177 -21.65 -1.59 2.06
N ILE A 178 -22.12 -0.98 0.99
CA ILE A 178 -22.15 -1.57 -0.35
C ILE A 178 -20.97 -1.00 -1.13
N GLN A 179 -20.08 -1.86 -1.61
CA GLN A 179 -18.97 -1.48 -2.47
C GLN A 179 -19.12 -2.16 -3.83
N SER A 180 -19.14 -1.37 -4.90
CA SER A 180 -18.97 -1.85 -6.27
C SER A 180 -17.67 -1.32 -6.86
N THR A 181 -16.84 -2.20 -7.37
CA THR A 181 -15.53 -1.84 -7.94
C THR A 181 -15.37 -2.46 -9.33
N SER A 182 -15.08 -1.62 -10.31
CA SER A 182 -14.82 -1.99 -11.69
C SER A 182 -13.35 -1.74 -12.04
N PHE A 183 -12.71 -2.74 -12.65
CA PHE A 183 -11.36 -2.69 -13.20
C PHE A 183 -11.42 -3.19 -14.65
N GLY A 184 -11.37 -2.27 -15.61
CA GLY A 184 -11.68 -2.61 -17.00
C GLY A 184 -13.10 -3.19 -17.12
N GLU A 185 -13.22 -4.37 -17.71
CA GLU A 185 -14.51 -5.05 -17.91
C GLU A 185 -15.00 -5.84 -16.68
N ARG A 186 -14.15 -6.06 -15.67
CA ARG A 186 -14.51 -6.82 -14.48
C ARG A 186 -15.14 -5.91 -13.43
N THR A 187 -16.33 -6.25 -12.96
CA THR A 187 -16.99 -5.57 -11.83
C THR A 187 -17.26 -6.55 -10.70
N ILE A 188 -16.96 -6.13 -9.48
CA ILE A 188 -17.24 -6.88 -8.24
C ILE A 188 -18.09 -5.99 -7.34
N THR A 189 -19.24 -6.50 -6.93
CA THR A 189 -20.12 -5.82 -5.96
C THR A 189 -20.26 -6.70 -4.73
N SER A 190 -19.98 -6.12 -3.56
CA SER A 190 -20.00 -6.85 -2.29
C SER A 190 -20.53 -5.95 -1.17
N THR A 191 -21.09 -6.57 -0.14
CA THR A 191 -21.63 -5.90 1.05
C THR A 191 -20.74 -6.21 2.25
N ALA A 192 -20.55 -5.24 3.13
CA ALA A 192 -19.74 -5.36 4.32
C ALA A 192 -20.41 -4.79 5.56
N THR A 193 -20.00 -5.30 6.72
CA THR A 193 -20.37 -4.73 8.02
C THR A 193 -19.30 -3.76 8.49
N ILE A 194 -19.71 -2.68 9.17
CA ILE A 194 -18.81 -1.67 9.72
C ILE A 194 -18.74 -1.88 11.24
N LYS A 195 -17.52 -1.98 11.78
CA LYS A 195 -17.24 -2.15 13.22
C LYS A 195 -16.11 -1.20 13.61
N GLY A 196 -16.48 0.02 14.01
CA GLY A 196 -15.49 1.09 14.28
C GLY A 196 -14.69 1.40 13.02
N SER A 197 -13.36 1.29 13.11
CA SER A 197 -12.42 1.53 12.00
C SER A 197 -12.28 0.34 11.03
N ILE A 198 -13.03 -0.75 11.23
CA ILE A 198 -12.94 -1.96 10.40
C ILE A 198 -14.19 -2.13 9.54
N VAL A 199 -14.00 -2.30 8.23
CA VAL A 199 -15.02 -2.78 7.29
C VAL A 199 -14.74 -4.23 6.98
N LEU A 200 -15.71 -5.10 7.26
CA LEU A 200 -15.57 -6.55 7.12
C LEU A 200 -16.39 -7.07 5.95
N PHE A 201 -15.70 -7.60 4.93
CA PHE A 201 -16.28 -8.37 3.83
C PHE A 201 -16.08 -9.86 4.11
N ASP A 202 -17.12 -10.52 4.61
CA ASP A 202 -17.11 -11.94 4.99
C ASP A 202 -18.26 -12.76 4.37
N GLN A 203 -19.17 -12.11 3.62
CA GLN A 203 -20.33 -12.78 3.02
C GLN A 203 -20.05 -13.37 1.63
N ASP A 204 -19.17 -12.74 0.87
CA ASP A 204 -18.81 -13.17 -0.49
C ASP A 204 -17.56 -14.07 -0.42
N PRO A 205 -17.63 -15.35 -0.85
CA PRO A 205 -16.46 -16.22 -0.89
C PRO A 205 -15.30 -15.66 -1.74
N GLU A 206 -15.59 -14.85 -2.76
CA GLU A 206 -14.61 -14.21 -3.63
C GLU A 206 -13.97 -12.96 -2.98
N LYS A 207 -14.54 -12.46 -1.88
CA LYS A 207 -14.07 -11.27 -1.18
C LYS A 207 -14.12 -11.45 0.33
N GLN A 208 -13.13 -12.21 0.83
CA GLN A 208 -12.90 -12.47 2.26
C GLN A 208 -11.79 -11.56 2.80
N VAL A 209 -12.12 -10.29 3.05
CA VAL A 209 -11.14 -9.27 3.47
C VAL A 209 -11.66 -8.37 4.60
N GLN A 210 -10.73 -7.82 5.37
CA GLN A 210 -10.98 -6.66 6.21
C GLN A 210 -10.33 -5.42 5.60
N VAL A 211 -10.99 -4.27 5.70
CA VAL A 211 -10.41 -2.96 5.42
C VAL A 211 -10.30 -2.21 6.75
N LEU A 212 -9.07 -1.86 7.12
CA LEU A 212 -8.79 -1.06 8.29
C LEU A 212 -8.55 0.39 7.88
N LEU A 213 -9.31 1.31 8.47
CA LEU A 213 -9.11 2.75 8.32
C LEU A 213 -8.04 3.23 9.31
N LEU A 214 -7.10 4.04 8.82
CA LEU A 214 -5.87 4.40 9.53
C LEU A 214 -5.62 5.92 9.48
N PRO A 215 -4.69 6.44 10.30
CA PRO A 215 -4.23 7.83 10.22
C PRO A 215 -3.69 8.23 8.84
N ASP A 216 -3.59 9.54 8.60
CA ASP A 216 -3.04 10.13 7.37
C ASP A 216 -3.77 9.70 6.09
N GLY A 217 -5.10 9.54 6.18
CA GLY A 217 -5.95 9.12 5.06
C GLY A 217 -5.68 7.69 4.58
N ALA A 218 -4.97 6.87 5.36
CA ALA A 218 -4.57 5.54 4.95
C ALA A 218 -5.68 4.50 5.15
N SER A 219 -5.67 3.47 4.29
CA SER A 219 -6.43 2.24 4.50
C SER A 219 -5.58 1.02 4.20
N ALA A 220 -5.76 -0.06 4.96
CA ALA A 220 -5.18 -1.37 4.65
C ALA A 220 -6.28 -2.38 4.36
N THR A 221 -6.28 -2.97 3.17
CA THR A 221 -7.12 -4.12 2.84
C THR A 221 -6.27 -5.39 2.98
N SER A 222 -6.74 -6.31 3.82
CA SER A 222 -6.05 -7.55 4.17
C SER A 222 -6.98 -8.73 4.00
N PRO A 223 -6.53 -9.88 3.44
CA PRO A 223 -7.30 -11.12 3.52
C PRO A 223 -7.58 -11.49 4.98
N LEU A 224 -8.76 -12.03 5.26
CA LEU A 224 -9.08 -12.56 6.59
C LEU A 224 -8.17 -13.73 6.96
N LYS A 225 -7.81 -14.53 5.95
CA LYS A 225 -6.84 -15.61 6.08
C LYS A 225 -6.13 -15.86 4.77
N VAL A 226 -4.81 -15.84 4.78
CA VAL A 226 -3.98 -16.30 3.67
C VAL A 226 -4.11 -17.81 3.55
N GLN A 227 -4.58 -18.29 2.40
CA GLN A 227 -4.75 -19.70 2.11
C GLN A 227 -3.77 -20.16 1.03
N LEU A 228 -3.22 -21.36 1.20
CA LEU A 228 -2.43 -22.00 0.14
C LEU A 228 -3.34 -22.31 -1.05
N ARG A 229 -2.79 -22.26 -2.27
CA ARG A 229 -3.51 -22.60 -3.51
C ARG A 229 -4.67 -21.68 -3.85
N GLN A 230 -4.68 -20.47 -3.28
CA GLN A 230 -5.62 -19.41 -3.62
C GLN A 230 -4.84 -18.18 -4.06
N PRO A 231 -5.31 -17.43 -5.06
CA PRO A 231 -4.73 -16.13 -5.37
C PRO A 231 -4.86 -15.22 -4.15
N LEU A 232 -3.90 -14.30 -4.02
CA LEU A 232 -3.78 -13.42 -2.87
C LEU A 232 -3.44 -12.02 -3.35
N PHE A 233 -3.93 -11.02 -2.63
CA PHE A 233 -3.49 -9.66 -2.82
C PHE A 233 -3.23 -8.97 -1.48
N LEU A 234 -2.28 -8.04 -1.49
CA LEU A 234 -2.14 -7.02 -0.47
C LEU A 234 -2.57 -5.69 -1.08
N GLU A 235 -3.47 -4.98 -0.43
CA GLU A 235 -3.89 -3.66 -0.89
C GLU A 235 -3.78 -2.62 0.22
N ALA A 236 -3.32 -1.43 -0.17
CA ALA A 236 -3.34 -0.24 0.65
C ALA A 236 -3.99 0.89 -0.15
N GLY A 237 -4.53 1.88 0.55
CA GLY A 237 -5.08 3.08 -0.04
C GLY A 237 -4.59 4.31 0.71
N TRP A 238 -4.55 5.43 0.00
CA TRP A 238 -4.23 6.74 0.55
C TRP A 238 -5.17 7.78 -0.03
N LEU A 239 -6.00 8.37 0.82
CA LEU A 239 -6.80 9.55 0.50
C LEU A 239 -5.90 10.79 0.59
N ILE A 240 -5.33 11.19 -0.55
CA ILE A 240 -4.33 12.25 -0.65
C ILE A 240 -4.99 13.63 -0.44
N GLN A 241 -6.19 13.79 -0.97
CA GLN A 241 -7.09 14.95 -0.82
C GLN A 241 -8.54 14.43 -0.73
N PRO A 242 -9.52 15.23 -0.26
CA PRO A 242 -10.91 14.78 -0.14
C PRO A 242 -11.52 14.20 -1.42
N ASN A 243 -11.01 14.60 -2.58
CA ASN A 243 -11.45 14.16 -3.91
C ASN A 243 -10.37 13.40 -4.69
N LEU A 244 -9.21 13.06 -4.10
CA LEU A 244 -8.13 12.36 -4.79
C LEU A 244 -7.62 11.20 -3.92
N ARG A 245 -7.74 9.99 -4.45
CA ARG A 245 -7.35 8.77 -3.76
C ARG A 245 -6.44 7.91 -4.64
N GLN A 246 -5.45 7.28 -4.01
CA GLN A 246 -4.67 6.22 -4.63
C GLN A 246 -4.91 4.89 -3.92
N ARG A 247 -4.80 3.80 -4.67
CA ARG A 247 -4.75 2.43 -4.16
C ARG A 247 -3.60 1.69 -4.79
N MET A 248 -2.91 0.85 -4.04
CA MET A 248 -1.85 0.00 -4.57
C MET A 248 -2.14 -1.44 -4.21
N ILE A 249 -2.04 -2.33 -5.19
CA ILE A 249 -2.38 -3.74 -5.07
C ILE A 249 -1.20 -4.60 -5.53
N ARG A 250 -0.61 -5.35 -4.61
CA ARG A 250 0.42 -6.36 -4.89
C ARG A 250 -0.25 -7.73 -5.03
N SER A 251 -0.13 -8.33 -6.21
CA SER A 251 -0.92 -9.53 -6.58
C SER A 251 -0.07 -10.79 -6.66
N TYR A 252 -0.55 -11.86 -6.04
CA TYR A 252 0.03 -13.19 -6.07
C TYR A 252 -0.94 -14.18 -6.74
N ASN A 253 -0.40 -15.10 -7.53
CA ASN A 253 -1.21 -16.18 -8.11
C ASN A 253 -1.48 -17.30 -7.10
N GLU A 254 -2.26 -18.30 -7.50
CA GLU A 254 -2.59 -19.48 -6.69
C GLU A 254 -1.37 -20.29 -6.23
N LYS A 255 -0.23 -20.19 -6.93
CA LYS A 255 1.04 -20.83 -6.54
C LYS A 255 1.80 -20.03 -5.49
N GLY A 256 1.28 -18.87 -5.09
CA GLY A 256 1.96 -17.94 -4.19
C GLY A 256 3.11 -17.19 -4.85
N GLU A 257 3.18 -17.16 -6.18
CA GLU A 257 4.17 -16.38 -6.91
C GLU A 257 3.66 -14.93 -7.03
N TRP A 258 4.50 -13.95 -6.70
CA TRP A 258 4.21 -12.56 -7.00
C TRP A 258 4.19 -12.36 -8.51
N VAL A 259 3.08 -11.83 -9.05
CA VAL A 259 2.86 -11.72 -10.50
C VAL A 259 2.82 -10.27 -10.99
N SER A 260 2.27 -9.33 -10.21
CA SER A 260 2.12 -7.95 -10.65
C SER A 260 1.96 -6.95 -9.49
N LEU A 261 2.09 -5.68 -9.83
CA LEU A 261 1.80 -4.55 -8.97
C LEU A 261 0.91 -3.55 -9.71
N THR A 262 -0.20 -3.15 -9.10
CA THR A 262 -1.16 -2.20 -9.68
C THR A 262 -1.21 -0.93 -8.84
N LEU A 263 -1.14 0.24 -9.48
CA LEU A 263 -1.41 1.54 -8.86
C LEU A 263 -2.66 2.14 -9.50
N VAL A 264 -3.63 2.44 -8.68
CA VAL A 264 -4.89 3.09 -9.04
C VAL A 264 -4.84 4.53 -8.56
N THR A 265 -5.26 5.46 -9.42
CA THR A 265 -5.48 6.86 -9.06
C THR A 265 -6.91 7.22 -9.46
N GLU A 266 -7.71 7.63 -8.48
CA GLU A 266 -9.15 7.85 -8.58
C GLU A 266 -9.51 9.24 -8.04
N GLU A 267 -10.42 9.92 -8.73
CA GLU A 267 -11.01 11.18 -8.30
C GLU A 267 -12.49 10.98 -7.94
N LYS A 268 -12.96 11.73 -6.95
CA LYS A 268 -14.36 11.69 -6.51
C LYS A 268 -15.24 12.50 -7.48
N LEU A 269 -16.38 11.94 -7.86
CA LEU A 269 -17.40 12.58 -8.72
C LEU A 269 -18.30 13.54 -7.93
#